data_AF-A0A9C8I8I7-F1
#
_entry.id   AF-A0A9C8I8I7-F1
#
_cell.length_a   1.000
_cell.length_b   1.000
_cell.length_c   1.000
_cell.angle_alpha   90.00
_cell.angle_beta   90.00
_cell.angle_gamma   90.00
#
_symmetry.space_group_name_H-M   'P 1'
#
loop_
_entity.id
_entity.type
_entity.pdbx_description
1 polymer ?
#
loop_
_entity_poly.entity_id
_entity_poly.type
_entity_poly.pdbx_seq_one_letter_code
_entity_poly.pdbx_strand_id
1 'polypeptide(L)'
;YCIDRLRKRRLETVDIQSDEKSVDFDSRFASTTETPDEHLSRSEKVRMVRKALDMLDPVYKNIIVLRELEGLSYDEICESLDLGMGTVKSRLARARAELKRILTDMNVL
;
A
#
# COMPACT_ATOMS: atom_id res chain seq x y z
N TYR A 1 26.85 3.68 -20.01
CA TYR A 1 25.59 3.43 -19.27
C TYR A 1 25.94 2.61 -18.02
N CYS A 2 26.48 3.17 -16.93
CA CYS A 2 25.91 4.18 -16.00
C CYS A 2 24.60 3.66 -15.35
N ILE A 3 24.39 3.44 -14.04
CA ILE A 3 25.16 3.42 -12.78
C ILE A 3 24.24 2.62 -11.80
N ASP A 4 24.72 1.57 -11.11
CA ASP A 4 24.29 1.25 -9.72
C ASP A 4 25.26 0.24 -9.11
N ARG A 5 26.51 0.68 -8.96
CA ARG A 5 27.61 -0.09 -8.36
C ARG A 5 27.79 0.38 -6.92
N LEU A 6 26.79 0.22 -6.05
CA LEU A 6 26.90 0.59 -4.63
C LEU A 6 25.87 -0.08 -3.69
N ARG A 7 25.83 -1.43 -3.67
CA ARG A 7 25.34 -2.20 -2.51
C ARG A 7 26.48 -2.97 -1.83
N LYS A 8 27.53 -2.25 -1.42
CA LYS A 8 28.53 -2.79 -0.47
C LYS A 8 28.36 -2.10 0.88
N ARG A 9 28.03 -2.93 1.88
CA ARG A 9 28.28 -2.79 3.33
C ARG A 9 27.85 -1.47 3.98
N ARG A 10 26.75 -1.51 4.73
CA ARG A 10 26.65 -0.72 5.97
C ARG A 10 25.65 -1.32 6.98
N LEU A 11 26.24 -1.95 8.00
CA LEU A 11 25.86 -2.09 9.42
C LEU A 11 24.45 -2.60 9.77
N GLU A 12 24.32 -3.73 10.47
CA GLU A 12 24.47 -3.86 11.94
C GLU A 12 23.42 -3.06 12.73
N THR A 13 22.64 -3.85 13.50
CA THR A 13 21.81 -3.50 14.66
C THR A 13 20.73 -2.44 14.45
N VAL A 14 19.48 -2.89 14.37
CA VAL A 14 18.37 -2.09 14.89
C VAL A 14 17.61 -2.97 15.86
N ASP A 15 17.84 -2.71 17.15
CA ASP A 15 16.99 -3.11 18.26
C ASP A 15 15.53 -2.79 17.94
N ILE A 16 14.71 -3.82 17.84
CA ILE A 16 13.27 -3.68 17.68
C ILE A 16 12.70 -3.47 19.08
N GLN A 17 12.65 -2.22 19.52
CA GLN A 17 11.73 -1.82 20.57
C GLN A 17 10.32 -2.01 20.01
N SER A 18 9.74 -3.17 20.33
CA SER A 18 8.37 -3.53 20.04
C SER A 18 7.49 -2.70 20.97
N ASP A 19 7.07 -1.53 20.51
CA ASP A 19 6.08 -0.71 21.20
C ASP A 19 4.72 -1.41 21.05
N GLU A 20 4.33 -2.12 22.11
CA GLU A 20 2.99 -2.68 22.31
C GLU A 20 1.95 -1.56 22.17
N LYS A 21 1.32 -1.46 21.00
CA LYS A 21 0.00 -0.82 20.89
C LYS A 21 -1.06 -1.90 20.81
N SER A 22 -1.55 -2.27 21.98
CA SER A 22 -2.90 -2.77 22.21
C SER A 22 -3.89 -1.87 21.46
N VAL A 23 -4.37 -2.34 20.31
CA VAL A 23 -5.45 -1.69 19.58
C VAL A 23 -6.73 -2.19 20.23
N ASP A 24 -7.38 -1.31 21.00
CA ASP A 24 -8.76 -1.49 21.49
C ASP A 24 -9.67 -1.84 20.30
N PHE A 25 -9.97 -3.13 20.16
CA PHE A 25 -10.93 -3.68 19.22
C PHE A 25 -12.30 -3.68 19.88
N ASP A 26 -12.82 -2.49 20.21
CA ASP A 26 -14.23 -2.37 20.58
C ASP A 26 -14.80 -1.01 20.19
N SER A 27 -16.09 -1.02 19.85
CA SER A 27 -16.95 0.14 19.62
C SER A 27 -16.87 0.83 18.26
N ARG A 28 -17.24 0.11 17.18
CA ARG A 28 -17.95 0.73 16.02
C ARG A 28 -18.58 -0.28 15.06
N PHE A 29 -19.30 -1.27 15.58
CA PHE A 29 -20.46 -1.80 14.85
C PHE A 29 -21.59 -0.75 14.91
N ALA A 30 -21.37 0.39 14.26
CA ALA A 30 -22.45 1.29 13.92
C ALA A 30 -23.16 0.62 12.74
N SER A 31 -24.35 0.09 13.01
CA SER A 31 -25.28 -0.38 12.00
C SER A 31 -25.66 0.80 11.09
N THR A 32 -24.88 1.05 10.06
CA THR A 32 -25.24 1.97 8.99
C THR A 32 -26.06 1.15 8.00
N THR A 33 -27.38 1.24 8.07
CA THR A 33 -28.23 0.97 6.91
C THR A 33 -27.87 2.02 5.86
N GLU A 34 -26.79 1.75 5.10
CA GLU A 34 -26.40 2.50 3.91
C GLU A 34 -27.63 2.54 2.99
N THR A 35 -28.01 3.73 2.55
CA THR A 35 -29.14 3.89 1.64
C THR A 35 -28.80 3.24 0.28
N PRO A 36 -29.80 2.80 -0.51
CA PRO A 36 -29.54 2.19 -1.82
C PRO A 36 -28.67 3.03 -2.75
N ASP A 37 -28.77 4.37 -2.64
CA ASP A 37 -27.98 5.35 -3.38
C ASP A 37 -26.50 5.35 -2.94
N GLU A 38 -26.25 5.30 -1.63
CA GLU A 38 -24.90 5.21 -1.05
C GLU A 38 -24.22 3.88 -1.39
N HIS A 39 -24.97 2.78 -1.42
CA HIS A 39 -24.47 1.48 -1.87
C HIS A 39 -24.03 1.52 -3.33
N LEU A 40 -24.81 2.16 -4.21
CA LEU A 40 -24.47 2.30 -5.62
C LEU A 40 -23.18 3.12 -5.77
N SER A 41 -23.12 4.30 -5.15
CA SER A 41 -21.95 5.18 -5.20
C SER A 41 -20.68 4.50 -4.64
N ARG A 42 -20.82 3.74 -3.55
CA ARG A 42 -19.71 2.97 -2.96
C ARG A 42 -19.23 1.88 -3.92
N SER A 43 -20.13 1.15 -4.55
CA SER A 43 -19.79 0.09 -5.50
C SER A 43 -19.04 0.64 -6.73
N GLU A 44 -19.42 1.82 -7.20
CA GLU A 44 -18.74 2.52 -8.30
C GLU A 44 -17.33 2.95 -7.89
N LYS A 45 -17.16 3.57 -6.72
CA LYS A 45 -15.84 3.96 -6.19
C LYS A 45 -14.92 2.75 -6.04
N VAL A 46 -15.41 1.64 -5.48
CA VAL A 46 -14.62 0.40 -5.35
C VAL A 46 -14.20 -0.13 -6.72
N ARG A 47 -15.11 -0.11 -7.71
CA ARG A 47 -14.80 -0.51 -9.08
C ARG A 47 -13.73 0.39 -9.71
N MET A 48 -13.80 1.70 -9.47
CA MET A 48 -12.82 2.66 -9.98
C MET A 48 -11.44 2.46 -9.33
N VAL A 49 -11.37 2.22 -8.02
CA VAL A 49 -10.11 1.90 -7.33
C VAL A 49 -9.50 0.61 -7.85
N ARG A 50 -10.31 -0.43 -8.08
CA ARG A 50 -9.83 -1.70 -8.69
C ARG A 50 -9.25 -1.47 -10.08
N LYS A 51 -9.94 -0.71 -10.93
CA LYS A 51 -9.41 -0.30 -12.24
C LYS A 51 -8.12 0.49 -12.12
N ALA A 52 -8.04 1.41 -11.16
CA ALA A 52 -6.84 2.21 -10.90
C ALA A 52 -5.64 1.32 -10.56
N LEU A 53 -5.84 0.32 -9.71
CA LEU A 53 -4.83 -0.69 -9.38
C LEU A 53 -4.44 -1.56 -10.58
N ASP A 54 -5.38 -1.88 -11.49
CA ASP A 54 -5.10 -2.66 -12.69
C ASP A 54 -4.29 -1.92 -13.76
N MET A 55 -4.29 -0.58 -13.75
CA MET A 55 -3.44 0.22 -14.63
C MET A 55 -2.05 0.50 -14.05
N LEU A 56 -1.82 0.18 -12.77
CA LEU A 56 -0.49 0.28 -12.18
C LEU A 56 0.44 -0.75 -12.82
N ASP A 57 1.71 -0.39 -12.92
CA ASP A 57 2.76 -1.37 -13.22
C ASP A 57 2.66 -2.55 -12.23
N PRO A 58 2.75 -3.82 -12.70
CA PRO A 58 2.62 -5.00 -11.84
C PRO A 58 3.52 -4.96 -10.60
N VAL A 59 4.71 -4.35 -10.71
CA VAL A 59 5.64 -4.19 -9.59
C VAL A 59 5.08 -3.24 -8.52
N TYR A 60 4.42 -2.16 -8.94
CA TYR A 60 3.78 -1.19 -8.04
C TYR A 60 2.47 -1.72 -7.49
N LYS A 61 1.70 -2.45 -8.30
CA LYS A 61 0.47 -3.12 -7.86
C LYS A 61 0.77 -4.13 -6.76
N ASN A 62 1.74 -5.03 -6.97
CA ASN A 62 2.06 -6.05 -5.97
C ASN A 62 2.47 -5.43 -4.63
N ILE A 63 3.36 -4.43 -4.65
CA ILE A 63 3.85 -3.85 -3.39
C ILE A 63 2.77 -3.07 -2.63
N ILE A 64 1.86 -2.38 -3.34
CA ILE A 64 0.78 -1.63 -2.71
C ILE A 64 -0.34 -2.54 -2.22
N VAL A 65 -0.61 -3.66 -2.91
CA VAL A 65 -1.56 -4.68 -2.49
C VAL A 65 -1.09 -5.35 -1.20
N LEU A 66 0.17 -5.80 -1.17
CA LEU A 66 0.75 -6.42 0.03
C LEU A 66 0.69 -5.46 1.23
N ARG A 67 0.92 -4.16 0.99
CA ARG A 67 0.92 -3.17 2.07
C ARG A 67 -0.47 -2.76 2.53
N GLU A 68 -1.38 -2.44 1.62
CA GLU A 68 -2.65 -1.77 1.93
C GLU A 68 -3.84 -2.73 2.02
N LEU A 69 -3.78 -3.87 1.34
CA LEU A 69 -4.84 -4.88 1.34
C LEU A 69 -4.51 -6.06 2.26
N GLU A 70 -3.29 -6.60 2.14
CA GLU A 70 -2.85 -7.72 3.00
C GLU A 70 -2.30 -7.25 4.35
N GLY A 71 -2.03 -5.94 4.51
CA GLY A 71 -1.60 -5.35 5.78
C GLY A 71 -0.16 -5.69 6.19
N LEU A 72 0.66 -6.21 5.28
CA LEU A 72 2.02 -6.63 5.58
C LEU A 72 2.90 -5.46 6.04
N SER A 73 3.77 -5.75 7.00
CA SER A 73 4.83 -4.85 7.43
C SER A 73 5.85 -4.63 6.32
N TYR A 74 6.65 -3.59 6.48
CA TYR A 74 7.72 -3.27 5.56
C TYR A 74 8.76 -4.40 5.45
N ASP A 75 9.06 -5.07 6.56
CA ASP A 75 10.03 -6.16 6.61
C ASP A 75 9.47 -7.43 5.96
N GLU A 76 8.21 -7.79 6.23
CA GLU A 76 7.55 -8.92 5.55
C GLU A 76 7.46 -8.72 4.02
N ILE A 77 7.28 -7.48 3.55
CA ILE A 77 7.32 -7.17 2.12
C ILE A 77 8.74 -7.30 1.56
N CYS A 78 9.77 -6.94 2.35
CA CYS A 78 11.17 -7.15 1.94
C CYS A 78 11.46 -8.64 1.76
N GLU A 79 11.03 -9.47 2.71
CA GLU A 79 11.19 -10.92 2.66
C GLU A 79 10.37 -11.56 1.53
N SER A 80 9.10 -11.19 1.40
CA SER A 80 8.18 -11.74 0.40
C SER A 80 8.63 -11.48 -1.04
N LEU A 81 9.24 -10.31 -1.30
CA LEU A 81 9.65 -9.90 -2.64
C LEU A 81 11.16 -10.02 -2.89
N ASP A 82 11.94 -10.47 -1.90
CA ASP A 82 13.41 -10.46 -1.89
C ASP A 82 14.00 -9.08 -2.28
N LEU A 83 13.47 -8.03 -1.65
CA LEU A 83 13.84 -6.63 -1.90
C LEU A 83 14.41 -5.98 -0.64
N GLY A 84 15.37 -5.08 -0.83
CA GLY A 84 15.87 -4.27 0.28
C GLY A 84 14.88 -3.19 0.73
N MET A 85 14.91 -2.83 2.02
CA MET A 85 14.04 -1.82 2.61
C MET A 85 13.99 -0.48 1.85
N GLY A 86 15.15 0.01 1.38
CA GLY A 86 15.19 1.24 0.56
C GLY A 86 14.41 1.11 -0.76
N THR A 87 14.42 -0.07 -1.37
CA THR A 87 13.66 -0.36 -2.59
C THR A 87 12.18 -0.44 -2.29
N VAL A 88 11.78 -1.11 -1.19
CA VAL A 88 10.37 -1.21 -0.79
C VAL A 88 9.78 0.17 -0.51
N LYS A 89 10.45 1.01 0.29
CA LYS A 89 10.00 2.38 0.60
C LYS A 89 9.87 3.24 -0.66
N SER A 90 10.89 3.22 -1.53
CA SER A 90 10.86 4.03 -2.75
C SER A 90 9.83 3.53 -3.76
N ARG A 91 9.63 2.21 -3.89
CA ARG A 91 8.58 1.65 -4.77
C ARG A 91 7.19 1.95 -4.23
N LEU A 92 6.95 1.85 -2.92
CA LEU A 92 5.66 2.22 -2.32
C LEU A 92 5.34 3.70 -2.53
N ALA A 93 6.32 4.60 -2.34
CA ALA A 93 6.13 6.02 -2.58
C ALA A 93 5.72 6.30 -4.03
N ARG A 94 6.39 5.67 -5.01
CA ARG A 94 6.05 5.80 -6.43
C ARG A 94 4.69 5.17 -6.76
N ALA A 95 4.41 3.99 -6.21
CA ALA A 95 3.12 3.30 -6.39
C ALA A 95 1.95 4.16 -5.90
N ARG A 96 2.07 4.80 -4.72
CA ARG A 96 1.04 5.72 -4.20
C ARG A 96 0.89 6.96 -5.07
N ALA A 97 2.00 7.55 -5.52
CA ALA A 97 1.96 8.72 -6.39
C ALA A 97 1.26 8.41 -7.72
N GLU A 98 1.58 7.27 -8.34
CA GLU A 98 0.97 6.84 -9.60
C GLU A 98 -0.50 6.49 -9.41
N LEU A 99 -0.84 5.77 -8.34
CA LEU A 99 -2.22 5.43 -8.02
C LEU A 99 -3.05 6.70 -7.81
N LYS A 100 -2.51 7.69 -7.08
CA LYS A 100 -3.16 8.99 -6.90
C LYS A 100 -3.37 9.69 -8.23
N ARG A 101 -2.35 9.74 -9.09
CA ARG A 101 -2.42 10.36 -10.43
C ARG A 101 -3.57 9.75 -11.24
N ILE A 102 -3.64 8.42 -11.29
CA ILE A 102 -4.68 7.69 -12.02
C ILE A 102 -6.07 7.96 -11.44
N LEU A 103 -6.22 7.96 -10.11
CA LEU A 103 -7.50 8.24 -9.46
C LEU A 103 -7.99 9.68 -9.71
N THR A 104 -7.06 10.64 -9.73
CA THR A 104 -7.35 12.04 -10.11
C THR A 104 -7.77 12.13 -11.58
N ASP A 105 -7.07 11.46 -12.50
CA ASP A 105 -7.44 11.41 -13.92
C ASP A 105 -8.84 10.78 -14.13
N MET A 106 -9.21 9.81 -13.28
CA MET A 106 -10.53 9.17 -13.30
C MET A 106 -11.62 9.97 -12.58
N ASN A 107 -11.31 11.15 -12.06
CA ASN A 107 -12.22 12.03 -11.32
C ASN A 107 -12.86 11.34 -10.09
N VAL A 108 -12.12 10.41 -9.47
CA VAL A 108 -12.52 9.66 -8.26
C VAL A 108 -12.18 10.44 -6.99
N LEU A 109 -11.16 11.31 -7.07
CA LEU A 109 -10.64 12.17 -6.01
C LEU A 109 -10.80 13.64 -6.38
#